data_AF-A0A1I8M0L7-F1
#
_entry.id   AF-A0A1I8M0L7-F1
#
_cell.length_a   1.000
_cell.length_b   1.000
_cell.length_c   1.000
_cell.angle_alpha   90.00
_cell.angle_beta   90.00
_cell.angle_gamma   90.00
#
_symmetry.space_group_name_H-M   'P 1'
#
loop_
_entity.id
_entity.type
_entity.pdbx_description
1 polymer ?
#
loop_
_entity_poly.entity_id
_entity_poly.type
_entity_poly.pdbx_seq_one_letter_code
_entity_poly.pdbx_strand_id
1 'polypeptide(L)'
;RPCECQRQRKRCYCFRPHRNENWLFSRYSTGWRCGLHADWTELTSCVDQVLDKNEGESAKRRYFYISLIREPLARYMSEYRHVKRGATWKNSRHWCLGRQATQKELPPCYKGDDWLDVTIDDFAGCESNLATNRQTRMLADLALVGCYNKSAMPAHERDRVMLASAKRNLASMAYFGLTEYQKISQYIFEETFNLRFAIPFEQHNNTLSVSAIHNLRPDQRRKIEELNSLDIELYAFAKNLLFE
;
A
#
# COMPACT_ATOMS: atom_id res chain seq x y z
N ARG A 1 -8.65 -14.38 20.81
CA ARG A 1 -10.10 -14.38 20.49
C ARG A 1 -10.26 -13.90 19.06
N PRO A 2 -11.09 -14.56 18.23
CA PRO A 2 -11.44 -14.07 16.89
C PRO A 2 -12.07 -12.67 16.94
N CYS A 3 -11.98 -11.92 15.84
CA CYS A 3 -12.71 -10.66 15.73
C CYS A 3 -14.22 -10.91 15.58
N GLU A 4 -15.03 -9.98 16.07
CA GLU A 4 -16.49 -10.03 15.96
C GLU A 4 -16.96 -9.18 14.78
N CYS A 5 -17.52 -9.82 13.77
CA CYS A 5 -17.95 -9.17 12.54
C CYS A 5 -19.49 -9.21 12.42
N GLN A 6 -20.11 -8.06 12.16
CA GLN A 6 -21.55 -7.97 11.88
C GLN A 6 -21.76 -7.95 10.36
N ARG A 7 -22.67 -8.79 9.83
CA ARG A 7 -22.89 -8.97 8.38
C ARG A 7 -23.12 -7.67 7.58
N GLN A 8 -23.73 -6.65 8.18
CA GLN A 8 -24.03 -5.38 7.51
C GLN A 8 -22.95 -4.30 7.69
N ARG A 9 -21.94 -4.55 8.54
CA ARG A 9 -20.88 -3.58 8.81
C ARG A 9 -19.58 -4.04 8.16
N LYS A 10 -18.94 -3.13 7.42
CA LYS A 10 -17.60 -3.37 6.86
C LYS A 10 -16.49 -3.49 7.90
N ARG A 11 -16.78 -3.18 9.18
CA ARG A 11 -15.80 -3.14 10.28
C ARG A 11 -16.17 -4.18 11.33
N CYS A 12 -15.18 -4.95 11.75
CA CYS A 12 -15.24 -5.91 12.84
C CYS A 12 -14.59 -5.34 14.11
N TYR A 13 -14.94 -5.90 15.26
CA TYR A 13 -14.31 -5.59 16.54
C TYR A 13 -13.22 -6.61 16.85
N CYS A 14 -11.97 -6.16 16.90
CA CYS A 14 -10.80 -7.01 17.10
C CYS A 14 -10.15 -6.68 18.46
N PHE A 15 -10.85 -6.99 19.54
CA PHE A 15 -10.41 -6.69 20.90
C PHE A 15 -9.58 -7.81 21.52
N ARG A 16 -8.63 -7.44 22.38
CA ARG A 16 -7.90 -8.40 23.21
C ARG A 16 -8.88 -9.13 24.16
N PRO A 17 -8.58 -10.37 24.56
CA PRO A 17 -9.39 -11.06 25.58
C PRO A 17 -9.51 -10.21 26.85
N HIS A 18 -10.74 -10.02 27.33
CA HIS A 18 -11.06 -9.29 28.56
C HIS A 18 -10.63 -7.80 28.61
N ARG A 19 -10.29 -7.18 27.47
CA ARG A 19 -9.92 -5.75 27.40
C ARG A 19 -10.58 -5.08 26.20
N ASN A 20 -10.92 -3.80 26.33
CA ASN A 20 -11.43 -2.97 25.22
C ASN A 20 -10.29 -2.36 24.37
N GLU A 21 -9.16 -3.07 24.27
CA GLU A 21 -7.97 -2.65 23.50
C GLU A 21 -7.94 -3.38 22.15
N ASN A 22 -7.61 -2.67 21.07
CA ASN A 22 -7.55 -3.29 19.75
C ASN A 22 -6.20 -4.02 19.56
N TRP A 23 -6.23 -5.28 19.12
CA TRP A 23 -5.00 -6.00 18.76
C TRP A 23 -4.64 -5.88 17.28
N LEU A 24 -5.58 -5.43 16.44
CA LEU A 24 -5.37 -5.25 14.99
C LEU A 24 -5.75 -3.83 14.58
N PHE A 25 -4.80 -3.11 13.99
CA PHE A 25 -5.05 -1.82 13.32
C PHE A 25 -5.15 -2.05 11.81
N SER A 26 -6.34 -1.86 11.23
CA SER A 26 -6.59 -2.12 9.81
C SER A 26 -7.86 -1.42 9.33
N ARG A 27 -8.04 -1.35 8.01
CA ARG A 27 -9.30 -0.93 7.38
C ARG A 27 -10.52 -1.63 7.99
N TYR A 28 -10.43 -2.93 8.24
CA TYR A 28 -11.56 -3.77 8.67
C TYR A 28 -11.71 -3.88 10.18
N SER A 29 -10.79 -3.32 10.98
CA SER A 29 -10.90 -3.29 12.44
C SER A 29 -11.07 -1.88 12.99
N THR A 30 -10.18 -0.95 12.65
CA THR A 30 -10.20 0.43 13.15
C THR A 30 -10.76 1.41 12.12
N GLY A 31 -10.78 1.04 10.84
CA GLY A 31 -11.12 1.92 9.73
C GLY A 31 -9.93 2.75 9.27
N TRP A 32 -10.18 3.77 8.46
CA TRP A 32 -9.15 4.66 7.92
C TRP A 32 -8.77 5.78 8.89
N ARG A 33 -8.45 5.44 10.15
CA ARG A 33 -8.20 6.45 11.21
C ARG A 33 -6.98 7.32 10.95
N CYS A 34 -5.98 6.81 10.23
CA CYS A 34 -4.80 7.56 9.84
C CYS A 34 -4.85 8.15 8.43
N GLY A 35 -5.95 7.94 7.69
CA GLY A 35 -6.08 8.31 6.29
C GLY A 35 -6.48 7.13 5.42
N LEU A 36 -7.15 7.42 4.30
CA LEU A 36 -7.51 6.41 3.30
C LEU A 36 -6.23 5.84 2.67
N HIS A 37 -6.03 4.53 2.78
CA HIS A 37 -4.80 3.86 2.33
C HIS A 37 -3.52 4.50 2.90
N ALA A 38 -3.54 4.83 4.20
CA ALA A 38 -2.39 5.43 4.88
C ALA A 38 -1.09 4.65 4.61
N ASP A 39 -0.06 5.36 4.17
CA ASP A 39 1.24 4.79 3.85
C ASP A 39 2.14 4.61 5.09
N TRP A 40 3.38 4.11 4.90
CA TRP A 40 4.34 3.93 5.99
C TRP A 40 4.61 5.23 6.76
N THR A 41 4.74 6.36 6.06
CA THR A 41 5.01 7.68 6.66
C THR A 41 3.81 8.14 7.48
N GLU A 42 2.60 7.92 6.98
CA GLU A 42 1.36 8.27 7.67
C GLU A 42 1.12 7.37 8.88
N LEU A 43 1.27 6.04 8.74
CA LEU A 43 0.98 5.10 9.81
C LEU A 43 1.96 5.22 10.98
N THR A 44 3.26 5.33 10.71
CA THR A 44 4.29 5.44 11.76
C THR A 44 4.20 6.73 12.56
N SER A 45 3.63 7.79 11.99
CA SER A 45 3.40 9.07 12.67
C SER A 45 2.04 9.21 13.35
N CYS A 46 1.11 8.27 13.12
CA CYS A 46 -0.30 8.43 13.52
C CYS A 46 -0.85 7.33 14.46
N VAL A 47 -0.47 6.06 14.25
CA VAL A 47 -1.19 4.92 14.85
C VAL A 47 -1.20 4.98 16.38
N ASP A 48 -0.08 5.36 17.00
CA ASP A 48 0.06 5.40 18.46
C ASP A 48 -0.90 6.42 19.10
N GLN A 49 -0.88 7.65 18.61
CA GLN A 49 -1.79 8.72 19.06
C GLN A 49 -3.27 8.35 18.87
N VAL A 50 -3.59 7.68 17.76
CA VAL A 50 -4.97 7.24 17.48
C VAL A 50 -5.41 6.15 18.45
N LEU A 51 -4.55 5.20 18.79
CA LEU A 51 -4.87 4.15 19.74
C LEU A 51 -5.01 4.70 21.16
N ASP A 52 -4.11 5.59 21.60
CA ASP A 52 -4.21 6.30 22.88
C ASP A 52 -5.57 7.01 23.02
N LYS A 53 -5.95 7.78 21.99
CA LYS A 53 -7.23 8.49 21.99
C LYS A 53 -8.45 7.54 22.03
N ASN A 54 -8.36 6.39 21.39
CA ASN A 54 -9.48 5.44 21.33
C ASN A 54 -9.59 4.58 22.60
N GLU A 55 -8.47 4.26 23.23
CA GLU A 55 -8.40 3.39 24.42
C GLU A 55 -8.50 4.21 25.72
N GLY A 56 -8.27 5.52 25.67
CA GLY A 56 -8.41 6.44 26.80
C GLY A 56 -7.21 6.43 27.75
N GLU A 57 -6.16 5.68 27.42
CA GLU A 57 -4.94 5.54 28.19
C GLU A 57 -3.73 5.54 27.26
N SER A 58 -2.65 6.19 27.68
CA SER A 58 -1.37 6.09 26.98
C SER A 58 -0.64 4.84 27.44
N ALA A 59 -0.35 3.94 26.48
CA ALA A 59 0.29 2.66 26.77
C ALA A 59 1.51 2.46 25.88
N LYS A 60 2.58 1.89 26.46
CA LYS A 60 3.75 1.48 25.68
C LYS A 60 3.39 0.27 24.81
N ARG A 61 3.16 0.49 23.51
CA ARG A 61 2.80 -0.56 22.55
C ARG A 61 3.99 -1.02 21.73
N ARG A 62 3.91 -2.27 21.27
CA ARG A 62 4.80 -2.83 20.24
C ARG A 62 3.98 -3.00 18.96
N TYR A 63 4.42 -2.37 17.89
CA TYR A 63 3.76 -2.45 16.58
C TYR A 63 4.44 -3.48 15.69
N PHE A 64 3.64 -4.38 15.13
CA PHE A 64 4.07 -5.34 14.13
C PHE A 64 3.45 -4.94 12.80
N TYR A 65 4.20 -4.19 12.00
CA TYR A 65 3.76 -3.78 10.68
C TYR A 65 3.76 -4.97 9.73
N ILE A 66 2.71 -5.05 8.91
CA ILE A 66 2.56 -6.07 7.88
C ILE A 66 2.10 -5.46 6.56
N SER A 67 2.46 -6.07 5.44
CA SER A 67 2.03 -5.61 4.12
C SER A 67 1.84 -6.74 3.11
N LEU A 68 1.19 -6.44 2.00
CA LEU A 68 1.09 -7.32 0.83
C LEU A 68 1.66 -6.59 -0.39
N ILE A 69 2.55 -7.25 -1.10
CA ILE A 69 3.20 -6.75 -2.32
C ILE A 69 2.68 -7.57 -3.52
N ARG A 70 2.71 -6.96 -4.70
CA ARG A 70 2.28 -7.59 -5.95
C ARG A 70 3.26 -7.26 -7.07
N GLU A 71 3.34 -8.14 -8.06
CA GLU A 71 4.10 -7.90 -9.28
C GLU A 71 3.68 -6.54 -9.89
N PRO A 72 4.64 -5.62 -10.16
CA PRO A 72 4.34 -4.22 -10.48
C PRO A 72 3.44 -4.00 -11.70
N LEU A 73 3.62 -4.75 -12.78
CA LEU A 73 2.78 -4.59 -13.98
C LEU A 73 1.35 -5.04 -13.71
N ALA A 74 1.17 -6.20 -13.08
CA ALA A 74 -0.12 -6.71 -12.69
C ALA A 74 -0.83 -5.77 -11.70
N ARG A 75 -0.08 -5.20 -10.76
CA ARG A 75 -0.57 -4.20 -9.80
C ARG A 75 -0.98 -2.90 -10.51
N TYR A 76 -0.14 -2.36 -11.39
CA TYR A 76 -0.42 -1.13 -12.14
C TYR A 76 -1.66 -1.29 -13.03
N MET A 77 -1.76 -2.41 -13.77
CA MET A 77 -2.93 -2.71 -14.60
C MET A 77 -4.19 -2.96 -13.79
N SER A 78 -4.06 -3.55 -12.59
CA SER A 78 -5.19 -3.68 -11.66
C SER A 78 -5.70 -2.33 -11.20
N GLU A 79 -4.80 -1.39 -10.93
CA GLU A 79 -5.15 -0.03 -10.52
C GLU A 79 -5.79 0.75 -11.66
N TYR A 80 -5.18 0.74 -12.86
CA TYR A 80 -5.75 1.34 -14.06
C TYR A 80 -7.21 0.91 -14.28
N ARG A 81 -7.50 -0.40 -14.22
CA ARG A 81 -8.88 -0.89 -14.38
C ARG A 81 -9.82 -0.45 -13.28
N HIS A 82 -9.32 -0.21 -12.06
CA HIS A 82 -10.14 0.30 -10.97
C HIS A 82 -10.44 1.79 -11.19
N VAL A 83 -9.44 2.57 -11.59
CA VAL A 83 -9.57 4.00 -11.90
C VAL A 83 -10.50 4.23 -13.08
N LYS A 84 -10.35 3.45 -14.15
CA LYS A 84 -11.25 3.48 -15.32
C LYS A 84 -12.73 3.27 -14.97
N ARG A 85 -13.02 2.62 -13.84
CA ARG A 85 -14.37 2.39 -13.31
C ARG A 85 -14.76 3.34 -12.16
N GLY A 86 -14.04 4.45 -12.00
CA GLY A 86 -14.39 5.55 -11.09
C GLY A 86 -13.62 5.58 -9.77
N ALA A 87 -12.64 4.69 -9.53
CA ALA A 87 -11.82 4.81 -8.34
C ALA A 87 -10.85 5.99 -8.43
N THR A 88 -10.78 6.77 -7.35
CA THR A 88 -9.88 7.93 -7.29
C THR A 88 -8.97 7.93 -6.06
N TRP A 89 -9.46 7.37 -4.95
CA TRP A 89 -8.89 7.54 -3.62
C TRP A 89 -8.63 9.01 -3.25
N LYS A 90 -9.41 9.96 -3.80
CA LYS A 90 -9.19 11.42 -3.64
C LYS A 90 -9.21 11.93 -2.20
N ASN A 91 -9.73 11.14 -1.26
CA ASN A 91 -9.76 11.44 0.17
C ASN A 91 -8.52 10.94 0.94
N SER A 92 -7.49 10.41 0.25
CA SER A 92 -6.19 10.15 0.85
C SER A 92 -5.53 11.45 1.32
N ARG A 93 -4.91 11.42 2.50
CA ARG A 93 -4.36 12.64 3.13
C ARG A 93 -2.98 12.99 2.60
N HIS A 94 -2.15 11.98 2.26
CA HIS A 94 -0.77 12.20 1.83
C HIS A 94 -0.01 13.04 2.88
N TRP A 95 -0.18 12.67 4.15
CA TRP A 95 0.36 13.39 5.29
C TRP A 95 1.84 13.08 5.47
N CYS A 96 2.67 14.12 5.52
CA CYS A 96 4.11 13.99 5.71
C CYS A 96 4.65 15.26 6.38
N LEU A 97 5.54 15.10 7.35
CA LEU A 97 6.10 16.20 8.15
C LEU A 97 5.03 17.17 8.71
N GLY A 98 3.94 16.61 9.25
CA GLY A 98 2.91 17.39 9.93
C GLY A 98 1.96 18.17 9.03
N ARG A 99 1.97 17.94 7.71
CA ARG A 99 1.03 18.58 6.77
C ARG A 99 0.57 17.65 5.65
N GLN A 100 -0.54 18.01 5.02
CA GLN A 100 -1.03 17.39 3.80
C GLN A 100 -0.28 17.92 2.57
N ALA A 101 -0.09 17.07 1.56
CA ALA A 101 0.43 17.48 0.26
C ALA A 101 -0.49 18.51 -0.41
N THR A 102 0.11 19.54 -0.99
CA THR A 102 -0.61 20.59 -1.71
C THR A 102 -0.98 20.14 -3.13
N GLN A 103 -1.94 20.81 -3.76
CA GLN A 103 -2.29 20.57 -5.17
C GLN A 103 -1.13 20.87 -6.14
N LYS A 104 -0.18 21.73 -5.75
CA LYS A 104 1.03 21.98 -6.55
C LYS A 104 2.01 20.80 -6.48
N GLU A 105 2.12 20.17 -5.33
CA GLU A 105 2.97 18.99 -5.12
C GLU A 105 2.34 17.72 -5.74
N LEU A 106 1.02 17.59 -5.64
CA LEU A 106 0.23 16.49 -6.20
C LEU A 106 -0.95 17.02 -7.03
N PRO A 107 -0.71 17.49 -8.27
CA PRO A 107 -1.79 17.91 -9.14
C PRO A 107 -2.64 16.70 -9.57
N PRO A 108 -3.97 16.83 -9.66
CA PRO A 108 -4.83 15.74 -10.10
C PRO A 108 -4.62 15.43 -11.59
N CYS A 109 -4.70 14.14 -11.96
CA CYS A 109 -4.61 13.71 -13.36
C CYS A 109 -5.92 13.84 -14.15
N TYR A 110 -7.02 14.17 -13.48
CA TYR A 110 -8.35 14.27 -14.06
C TYR A 110 -9.04 15.56 -13.62
N LYS A 111 -10.07 15.94 -14.37
CA LYS A 111 -10.94 17.08 -14.06
C LYS A 111 -12.28 16.55 -13.57
N GLY A 112 -12.91 17.23 -12.62
CA GLY A 112 -14.19 16.82 -12.05
C GLY A 112 -14.03 15.78 -10.95
N ASP A 113 -14.97 14.83 -10.87
CA ASP A 113 -15.11 13.95 -9.72
C ASP A 113 -14.25 12.69 -9.75
N ASP A 114 -13.95 12.19 -10.94
CA ASP A 114 -13.22 10.94 -11.17
C ASP A 114 -12.53 10.91 -12.55
N TRP A 115 -11.92 9.77 -12.84
CA TRP A 115 -11.21 9.51 -14.09
C TRP A 115 -11.85 8.34 -14.86
N LEU A 116 -13.18 8.37 -14.97
CA LEU A 116 -13.94 7.37 -15.72
C LEU A 116 -13.47 7.26 -17.16
N ASP A 117 -13.47 6.03 -17.67
CA ASP A 117 -13.16 5.69 -19.06
C ASP A 117 -11.78 6.11 -19.58
N VAL A 118 -10.87 6.52 -18.69
CA VAL A 118 -9.48 6.85 -19.02
C VAL A 118 -8.82 5.74 -19.87
N THR A 119 -8.07 6.15 -20.89
CA THR A 119 -7.29 5.23 -21.71
C THR A 119 -6.00 4.84 -20.99
N ILE A 120 -5.39 3.71 -21.33
CA ILE A 120 -4.11 3.32 -20.71
C ILE A 120 -3.00 4.32 -21.05
N ASP A 121 -3.04 4.94 -22.23
CA ASP A 121 -2.05 5.91 -22.68
C ASP A 121 -2.18 7.22 -21.89
N ASP A 122 -3.40 7.72 -21.64
CA ASP A 122 -3.62 8.89 -20.77
C ASP A 122 -3.27 8.60 -19.30
N PHE A 123 -3.59 7.38 -18.83
CA PHE A 123 -3.27 6.95 -17.48
C PHE A 123 -1.75 6.91 -17.26
N ALA A 124 -0.99 6.35 -18.22
CA ALA A 124 0.47 6.33 -18.19
C ALA A 124 1.11 7.68 -18.55
N GLY A 125 0.39 8.58 -19.23
CA GLY A 125 0.88 9.89 -19.64
C GLY A 125 0.87 10.95 -18.52
N CYS A 126 0.08 10.76 -17.46
CA CYS A 126 0.04 11.73 -16.37
C CYS A 126 1.26 11.63 -15.42
N GLU A 127 2.08 12.68 -15.37
CA GLU A 127 3.30 12.76 -14.53
C GLU A 127 3.05 12.71 -13.02
N SER A 128 1.86 13.10 -12.57
CA SER A 128 1.46 13.07 -11.15
C SER A 128 0.66 11.81 -10.78
N ASN A 129 0.55 10.84 -11.68
CA ASN A 129 -0.20 9.62 -11.40
C ASN A 129 0.43 8.83 -10.25
N LEU A 130 -0.32 8.72 -9.14
CA LEU A 130 0.10 8.01 -7.94
C LEU A 130 0.16 6.48 -8.11
N ALA A 131 -0.29 5.95 -9.24
CA ALA A 131 -0.06 4.56 -9.60
C ALA A 131 1.43 4.27 -9.84
N THR A 132 2.19 5.23 -10.37
CA THR A 132 3.62 5.12 -10.66
C THR A 132 4.41 4.89 -9.36
N ASN A 133 5.22 3.82 -9.32
CA ASN A 133 6.05 3.44 -8.18
C ASN A 133 5.30 3.47 -6.83
N ARG A 134 4.03 3.04 -6.83
CA ARG A 134 3.15 3.11 -5.66
C ARG A 134 3.71 2.34 -4.49
N GLN A 135 4.21 1.12 -4.68
CA GLN A 135 4.65 0.27 -3.57
C GLN A 135 5.88 0.88 -2.91
N THR A 136 6.84 1.33 -3.71
CA THR A 136 8.04 2.02 -3.24
C THR A 136 7.69 3.29 -2.49
N ARG A 137 6.85 4.16 -3.07
CA ARG A 137 6.42 5.40 -2.41
C ARG A 137 5.69 5.13 -1.10
N MET A 138 4.79 4.14 -1.06
CA MET A 138 3.96 3.87 0.11
C MET A 138 4.71 3.12 1.24
N LEU A 139 5.85 2.50 0.95
CA LEU A 139 6.67 1.81 1.95
C LEU A 139 7.86 2.65 2.42
N ALA A 140 8.26 3.66 1.65
CA ALA A 140 9.34 4.56 2.02
C ALA A 140 8.93 5.54 3.13
N ASP A 141 9.93 6.00 3.86
CA ASP A 141 9.87 7.24 4.62
C ASP A 141 10.00 8.42 3.66
N LEU A 142 8.87 9.07 3.36
CA LEU A 142 8.84 10.19 2.43
C LEU A 142 9.47 11.46 3.03
N ALA A 143 9.64 11.55 4.35
CA ALA A 143 10.33 12.68 4.97
C ALA A 143 11.79 12.77 4.50
N LEU A 144 12.43 11.64 4.22
CA LEU A 144 13.81 11.56 3.72
C LEU A 144 14.01 12.22 2.35
N VAL A 145 12.94 12.41 1.58
CA VAL A 145 12.99 12.94 0.21
C VAL A 145 12.21 14.25 0.04
N GLY A 146 11.98 14.97 1.14
CA GLY A 146 11.22 16.22 1.11
C GLY A 146 9.72 16.01 0.85
N CYS A 147 9.17 14.87 1.29
CA CYS A 147 7.78 14.47 1.11
C CYS A 147 7.37 14.41 -0.38
N TYR A 148 6.39 15.24 -0.75
CA TYR A 148 5.83 15.35 -2.09
C TYR A 148 6.43 16.51 -2.89
N ASN A 149 7.36 17.28 -2.31
CA ASN A 149 8.08 18.33 -3.04
C ASN A 149 9.18 17.71 -3.91
N LYS A 150 8.87 17.47 -5.19
CA LYS A 150 9.83 16.91 -6.16
C LYS A 150 11.05 17.81 -6.43
N SER A 151 11.01 19.09 -6.05
CA SER A 151 12.14 20.02 -6.20
C SER A 151 13.09 20.03 -5.00
N ALA A 152 12.82 19.25 -3.96
CA ALA A 152 13.66 19.22 -2.75
C ALA A 152 15.06 18.61 -3.01
N MET A 153 15.18 17.74 -4.02
CA MET A 153 16.44 17.10 -4.43
C MET A 153 16.35 16.59 -5.88
N PRO A 154 17.48 16.27 -6.55
CA PRO A 154 17.48 15.70 -7.89
C PRO A 154 16.67 14.39 -7.97
N ALA A 155 15.98 14.18 -9.10
CA ALA A 155 15.09 13.02 -9.28
C ALA A 155 15.80 11.66 -9.07
N HIS A 156 17.02 11.51 -9.59
CA HIS A 156 17.79 10.28 -9.43
C HIS A 156 18.16 9.98 -7.97
N GLU A 157 18.49 11.03 -7.21
CA GLU A 157 18.83 10.92 -5.78
C GLU A 157 17.58 10.59 -4.97
N ARG A 158 16.47 11.28 -5.27
CA ARG A 158 15.15 11.01 -4.70
C ARG A 158 14.76 9.54 -4.86
N ASP A 159 14.87 9.01 -6.07
CA ASP A 159 14.48 7.64 -6.39
C ASP A 159 15.36 6.63 -5.66
N ARG A 160 16.67 6.86 -5.61
CA ARG A 160 17.62 6.02 -4.84
C ARG A 160 17.29 6.00 -3.35
N VAL A 161 17.07 7.16 -2.74
CA VAL A 161 16.77 7.27 -1.30
C VAL A 161 15.42 6.62 -0.99
N MET A 162 14.39 6.87 -1.81
CA MET A 162 13.05 6.31 -1.63
C MET A 162 13.07 4.78 -1.75
N LEU A 163 13.77 4.22 -2.75
CA LEU A 163 13.89 2.77 -2.92
C LEU A 163 14.67 2.12 -1.78
N ALA A 164 15.78 2.71 -1.34
CA ALA A 164 16.56 2.21 -0.22
C ALA A 164 15.74 2.20 1.08
N SER A 165 14.98 3.28 1.32
CA SER A 165 14.05 3.37 2.46
C SER A 165 12.96 2.30 2.38
N ALA A 166 12.31 2.11 1.23
CA ALA A 166 11.28 1.10 1.04
C ALA A 166 11.80 -0.33 1.28
N LYS A 167 12.98 -0.69 0.75
CA LYS A 167 13.61 -2.00 0.97
C LYS A 167 13.90 -2.22 2.45
N ARG A 168 14.50 -1.23 3.13
CA ARG A 168 14.79 -1.28 4.57
C ARG A 168 13.52 -1.46 5.39
N ASN A 169 12.49 -0.66 5.12
CA ASN A 169 11.24 -0.69 5.85
C ASN A 169 10.53 -2.03 5.65
N LEU A 170 10.43 -2.53 4.42
CA LEU A 170 9.85 -3.84 4.11
C LEU A 170 10.58 -4.98 4.84
N ALA A 171 11.92 -5.00 4.80
CA ALA A 171 12.71 -6.02 5.49
C ALA A 171 12.61 -5.96 7.02
N SER A 172 12.28 -4.78 7.58
CA SER A 172 12.06 -4.61 9.02
C SER A 172 10.63 -4.90 9.47
N MET A 173 9.69 -5.11 8.55
CA MET A 173 8.32 -5.47 8.90
C MET A 173 8.30 -6.84 9.59
N ALA A 174 7.33 -7.02 10.48
CA ALA A 174 7.15 -8.32 11.12
C ALA A 174 6.82 -9.39 10.08
N TYR A 175 6.08 -9.03 9.02
CA TYR A 175 5.71 -9.93 7.94
C TYR A 175 5.37 -9.14 6.68
N PHE A 176 5.62 -9.72 5.52
CA PHE A 176 4.95 -9.34 4.28
C PHE A 176 4.61 -10.58 3.45
N GLY A 177 3.58 -10.47 2.61
CA GLY A 177 3.19 -11.50 1.67
C GLY A 177 3.30 -11.02 0.23
N LEU A 178 3.41 -11.96 -0.70
CA LEU A 178 3.35 -11.71 -2.14
C LEU A 178 2.05 -12.25 -2.70
N THR A 179 1.36 -11.44 -3.50
CA THR A 179 0.03 -11.77 -4.05
C THR A 179 0.06 -13.05 -4.89
N GLU A 180 1.19 -13.30 -5.55
CA GLU A 180 1.49 -14.43 -6.42
C GLU A 180 1.77 -15.73 -5.64
N TYR A 181 1.92 -15.66 -4.32
CA TYR A 181 2.34 -16.78 -3.46
C TYR A 181 1.49 -16.88 -2.19
N GLN A 182 0.17 -17.00 -2.34
CA GLN A 182 -0.81 -16.99 -1.24
C GLN A 182 -0.57 -18.08 -0.20
N LYS A 183 -0.30 -19.33 -0.62
CA LYS A 183 -0.07 -20.46 0.31
C LYS A 183 1.23 -20.29 1.11
N ILE A 184 2.30 -19.83 0.47
CA ILE A 184 3.56 -19.50 1.14
C ILE A 184 3.35 -18.33 2.10
N SER A 185 2.66 -17.29 1.64
CA SER A 185 2.31 -16.12 2.45
C SER A 185 1.48 -16.52 3.69
N GLN A 186 0.53 -17.45 3.55
CA GLN A 186 -0.22 -18.01 4.69
C GLN A 186 0.73 -18.69 5.68
N TYR A 187 1.57 -19.62 5.19
CA TYR A 187 2.51 -20.37 6.04
C TYR A 187 3.42 -19.43 6.84
N ILE A 188 4.08 -18.47 6.16
CA ILE A 188 4.98 -17.52 6.83
C ILE A 188 4.23 -16.68 7.87
N PHE A 189 3.00 -16.22 7.58
CA PHE A 189 2.20 -15.47 8.55
C PHE A 189 1.89 -16.31 9.80
N GLU A 190 1.47 -17.56 9.60
CA GLU A 190 1.12 -18.47 10.67
C GLU A 190 2.32 -18.76 11.57
N GLU A 191 3.49 -19.05 11.00
CA GLU A 191 4.72 -19.31 11.77
C GLU A 191 5.24 -18.05 12.47
N THR A 192 5.18 -16.89 11.81
CA THR A 192 5.68 -15.62 12.36
C THR A 192 4.91 -15.21 13.61
N PHE A 193 3.59 -15.36 13.60
CA PHE A 193 2.73 -14.90 14.70
C PHE A 193 2.25 -16.04 15.60
N ASN A 194 2.63 -17.29 15.32
CA ASN A 194 2.11 -18.49 15.97
C ASN A 194 0.57 -18.52 15.98
N LEU A 195 -0.02 -18.28 14.80
CA LEU A 195 -1.46 -18.27 14.55
C LEU A 195 -1.80 -19.30 13.48
N ARG A 196 -3.09 -19.64 13.35
CA ARG A 196 -3.59 -20.51 12.26
C ARG A 196 -4.84 -19.92 11.64
N PHE A 197 -4.90 -19.90 10.31
CA PHE A 197 -6.12 -19.54 9.60
C PHE A 197 -7.10 -20.71 9.63
N ALA A 198 -8.39 -20.42 9.81
CA ALA A 198 -9.43 -21.44 9.81
C ALA A 198 -9.70 -22.02 8.41
N ILE A 199 -9.44 -21.22 7.37
CA ILE A 199 -9.63 -21.59 5.97
C ILE A 199 -8.29 -21.36 5.25
N PRO A 200 -7.74 -22.37 4.55
CA PRO A 200 -6.52 -22.22 3.78
C PRO A 200 -6.67 -21.16 2.68
N PHE A 201 -5.57 -20.48 2.36
CA PHE A 201 -5.55 -19.52 1.27
C PHE A 201 -5.57 -20.25 -0.07
N GLU A 202 -6.33 -19.70 -1.01
CA GLU A 202 -6.41 -20.17 -2.38
C GLU A 202 -5.64 -19.25 -3.33
N GLN A 203 -4.89 -19.85 -4.25
CA GLN A 203 -4.14 -19.10 -5.25
C GLN A 203 -5.04 -18.83 -6.46
N HIS A 204 -5.35 -17.56 -6.71
CA HIS A 204 -6.11 -17.13 -7.89
C HIS A 204 -5.21 -16.39 -8.89
N ASN A 205 -4.57 -17.15 -9.78
CA ASN A 205 -3.66 -16.60 -10.80
C ASN A 205 -4.39 -15.88 -11.94
N ASN A 206 -5.63 -16.30 -12.24
CA ASN A 206 -6.46 -15.71 -13.30
C ASN A 206 -7.15 -14.44 -12.82
N THR A 207 -6.36 -13.43 -12.46
CA THR A 207 -6.92 -12.10 -12.18
C THR A 207 -7.25 -11.40 -13.49
N LEU A 208 -8.29 -10.55 -13.47
CA LEU A 208 -8.62 -9.65 -14.58
C LEU A 208 -7.44 -8.75 -14.99
N SER A 209 -6.45 -8.57 -14.12
CA SER A 209 -5.25 -7.78 -14.40
C SER A 209 -4.28 -8.54 -15.30
N VAL A 210 -4.10 -9.84 -15.10
CA VAL A 210 -3.19 -10.68 -15.90
C VAL A 210 -3.66 -10.77 -17.35
N SER A 211 -4.96 -10.96 -17.58
CA SER A 211 -5.52 -10.91 -18.94
C SER A 211 -5.40 -9.53 -19.60
N ALA A 212 -5.47 -8.45 -18.82
CA ALA A 212 -5.30 -7.09 -19.34
C ALA A 212 -3.84 -6.78 -19.73
N ILE A 213 -2.85 -7.40 -19.09
CA ILE A 213 -1.44 -7.25 -19.46
C ILE A 213 -1.18 -7.83 -20.86
N HIS A 214 -1.82 -8.95 -21.21
CA HIS A 214 -1.67 -9.56 -22.54
C HIS A 214 -2.20 -8.68 -23.68
N ASN A 215 -3.08 -7.73 -23.38
CA ASN A 215 -3.64 -6.80 -24.36
C ASN A 215 -2.81 -5.52 -24.52
N LEU A 216 -1.72 -5.36 -23.77
CA LEU A 216 -0.83 -4.21 -23.92
C LEU A 216 0.01 -4.33 -25.19
N ARG A 217 0.11 -3.23 -25.93
CA ARG A 217 1.10 -3.13 -26.99
C ARG A 217 2.53 -3.13 -26.39
N PRO A 218 3.56 -3.55 -27.15
CA PRO A 218 4.94 -3.55 -26.65
C PRO A 218 5.44 -2.19 -26.15
N ASP A 219 5.05 -1.09 -26.80
CA ASP A 219 5.37 0.28 -26.39
C ASP A 219 4.74 0.64 -25.04
N GLN A 220 3.47 0.28 -24.85
CA GLN A 220 2.75 0.54 -23.60
C GLN A 220 3.35 -0.24 -22.44
N ARG A 221 3.69 -1.52 -22.67
CA ARG A 221 4.33 -2.36 -21.67
C ARG A 221 5.67 -1.76 -21.23
N ARG A 222 6.54 -1.39 -22.19
CA ARG A 222 7.83 -0.78 -21.89
C ARG A 222 7.67 0.52 -21.09
N LYS A 223 6.71 1.37 -21.50
CA LYS A 223 6.43 2.61 -20.78
C LYS A 223 5.99 2.35 -19.33
N ILE A 224 5.14 1.36 -19.08
CA ILE A 224 4.69 0.99 -17.74
C ILE A 224 5.84 0.41 -16.91
N GLU A 225 6.71 -0.39 -17.51
CA GLU A 225 7.94 -0.91 -16.89
C GLU A 225 8.86 0.24 -16.46
N GLU A 226 9.12 1.21 -17.34
CA GLU A 226 9.93 2.41 -17.04
C GLU A 226 9.31 3.25 -15.92
N LEU A 227 7.99 3.49 -15.96
CA LEU A 227 7.27 4.22 -14.92
C LEU A 227 7.35 3.52 -13.55
N ASN A 228 7.38 2.19 -13.52
CA ASN A 228 7.38 1.40 -12.30
C ASN A 228 8.74 0.76 -11.99
N SER A 229 9.84 1.35 -12.48
CA SER A 229 11.20 0.82 -12.34
C SER A 229 11.59 0.55 -10.87
N LEU A 230 11.25 1.45 -9.95
CA LEU A 230 11.54 1.26 -8.53
C LEU A 230 10.69 0.15 -7.91
N ASP A 231 9.40 0.06 -8.28
CA ASP A 231 8.54 -1.04 -7.85
C ASP A 231 9.04 -2.40 -8.38
N ILE A 232 9.61 -2.45 -9.58
CA ILE A 232 10.25 -3.66 -10.15
C ILE A 232 11.46 -4.07 -9.33
N GLU A 233 12.36 -3.14 -9.00
CA GLU A 233 13.50 -3.43 -8.14
C GLU A 233 13.10 -3.81 -6.71
N LEU A 234 12.08 -3.15 -6.14
CA LEU A 234 11.54 -3.48 -4.83
C LEU A 234 10.89 -4.86 -4.83
N TYR A 235 10.12 -5.20 -5.86
CA TYR A 235 9.47 -6.51 -5.97
C TYR A 235 10.50 -7.64 -6.12
N ALA A 236 11.56 -7.44 -6.91
CA ALA A 236 12.66 -8.39 -7.02
C ALA A 236 13.33 -8.63 -5.65
N PHE A 237 13.60 -7.55 -4.91
CA PHE A 237 14.12 -7.63 -3.55
C PHE A 237 13.15 -8.38 -2.61
N ALA A 238 11.88 -8.02 -2.61
CA ALA A 238 10.85 -8.64 -1.77
C ALA A 238 10.70 -10.14 -2.07
N LYS A 239 10.79 -10.52 -3.35
CA LYS A 239 10.75 -11.91 -3.78
C LYS A 239 11.95 -12.69 -3.28
N ASN A 240 13.16 -12.16 -3.42
CA ASN A 240 14.35 -12.83 -2.88
C ASN A 240 14.21 -13.03 -1.37
N LEU A 241 13.85 -11.98 -0.63
CA LEU A 241 13.69 -12.04 0.82
C LEU A 241 12.59 -13.01 1.29
N LEU A 242 11.52 -13.22 0.52
CA LEU A 242 10.47 -14.19 0.86
C LEU A 242 10.96 -15.65 0.75
N PHE A 243 11.94 -15.90 -0.11
CA PHE A 243 12.43 -17.25 -0.44
C PHE A 243 13.82 -17.56 0.14
N GLU A 244 14.40 -16.64 0.90
CA GLU A 244 15.55 -16.88 1.78
C GLU A 244 15.16 -17.75 2.97
#